data_AF-A0A5D4T9M5-F1
#
_entry.id   AF-A0A5D4T9M5-F1
#
_cell.length_a   1.000
_cell.length_b   1.000
_cell.length_c   1.000
_cell.angle_alpha   90.00
_cell.angle_beta   90.00
_cell.angle_gamma   90.00
#
_symmetry.space_group_name_H-M   'P 1'
#
loop_
_entity.id
_entity.type
_entity.pdbx_description
1 polymer ?
#
loop_
_entity_poly.entity_id
_entity_poly.type
_entity_poly.pdbx_seq_one_letter_code
_entity_poly.pdbx_strand_id
1 'polypeptide(L)'
;MSKKEQEPWWKRSVVYQIYPKSFNDTTGNGVGDIQGIIKKLDYLKELGVDVIWLTPIYKSPQKDNGYDISDYFSIHEEYGTMEDFDQLLSESHDRGIKVIMDIVVNHTSTEHEWFQKSKEKKDNNPYRDFYIWKDGKQDGSEPTNWESKFGGNAWQYDDKTGQWYLHLFDVTQADLNWENEEVRKQVYDMMTFWFEKGVDGFRLDVINLISKDQSFPDDDGSVPPGDGRRFYTDGPQVHEYMNEMYEKVFSKYDSMTVGEMSSTTIDHCIKYTRPDRNELSMTFNFHHLKVDYPNGEKWSVADFDFQQLKDILSTWQIEMEKGGGWNALFWCNHDQPRVVSRYGDDGKYHNKSAKMLGTSIHMMRGTPYIYQGEEFGMTNPGFVKISDYRDVESLNIFNLKKEAGMSEEDILEILRHKSRDNSRTPVQWNSEENAGFTKGTPWIGVAENYKEINAETALNDKDSVFYHYKKLIELRKNYDVITHGDFQLISGEHPEIFAYIRNSENEKLLVISNYYGKESSFVLPEDVDVDEYKSEVLLSNYETSSSHFKEMTLRPYESVVYHLKK
;
A
#
# COMPACT_ATOMS: atom_id res chain seq x y z
N MET A 1 -24.38 -3.86 -25.70
CA MET A 1 -23.24 -3.26 -24.98
C MET A 1 -22.04 -4.16 -25.22
N SER A 2 -20.89 -3.58 -25.57
CA SER A 2 -19.68 -4.37 -25.82
C SER A 2 -19.21 -5.06 -24.53
N LYS A 3 -18.42 -6.14 -24.61
CA LYS A 3 -17.82 -6.80 -23.44
C LYS A 3 -17.01 -5.82 -22.56
N LYS A 4 -16.53 -4.72 -23.15
CA LYS A 4 -15.79 -3.62 -22.52
C LYS A 4 -16.69 -2.66 -21.72
N GLU A 5 -17.99 -2.60 -22.01
CA GLU A 5 -18.98 -1.77 -21.31
C GLU A 5 -19.64 -2.47 -20.10
N GLN A 6 -19.33 -3.76 -19.86
CA GLN A 6 -19.86 -4.55 -18.72
C GLN A 6 -18.80 -4.83 -17.64
N GLU A 7 -17.57 -4.34 -17.81
CA GLU A 7 -16.46 -4.57 -16.90
C GLU A 7 -16.36 -3.48 -15.83
N PRO A 8 -16.11 -3.83 -14.55
CA PRO A 8 -15.84 -2.82 -13.52
C PRO A 8 -14.66 -1.93 -13.90
N TRP A 9 -14.85 -0.61 -13.80
CA TRP A 9 -13.90 0.39 -14.27
C TRP A 9 -12.51 0.23 -13.63
N TRP A 10 -12.46 -0.20 -12.36
CA TRP A 10 -11.24 -0.33 -11.56
C TRP A 10 -10.25 -1.40 -12.04
N LYS A 11 -10.66 -2.36 -12.89
CA LYS A 11 -9.76 -3.40 -13.40
C LYS A 11 -8.68 -2.85 -14.33
N ARG A 12 -8.99 -1.79 -15.06
CA ARG A 12 -8.07 -1.14 -16.01
C ARG A 12 -7.44 0.13 -15.47
N SER A 13 -7.89 0.57 -14.30
CA SER A 13 -7.38 1.78 -13.65
C SER A 13 -5.94 1.63 -13.21
N VAL A 14 -5.27 2.77 -13.06
CA VAL A 14 -4.07 2.90 -12.26
C VAL A 14 -4.34 3.90 -11.13
N VAL A 15 -4.00 3.50 -9.91
CA VAL A 15 -4.22 4.29 -8.70
C VAL A 15 -2.93 5.02 -8.33
N TYR A 16 -3.05 6.28 -7.90
CA TYR A 16 -1.96 7.06 -7.34
C TYR A 16 -2.21 7.29 -5.84
N GLN A 17 -1.34 6.74 -4.99
CA GLN A 17 -1.43 6.92 -3.55
C GLN A 17 -0.76 8.23 -3.13
N ILE A 18 -1.51 9.07 -2.43
CA ILE A 18 -1.06 10.32 -1.84
C ILE A 18 -1.04 10.18 -0.32
N TYR A 19 0.10 10.50 0.26
CA TYR A 19 0.29 10.78 1.69
C TYR A 19 0.28 12.32 1.87
N PRO A 20 -0.88 12.92 2.22
CA PRO A 20 -1.13 14.35 2.06
C PRO A 20 -0.11 15.23 2.77
N LYS A 21 0.26 14.86 3.99
CA LYS A 21 1.21 15.57 4.85
C LYS A 21 2.57 15.85 4.18
N SER A 22 2.95 15.07 3.17
CA SER A 22 4.22 15.25 2.44
C SER A 22 4.04 15.46 0.94
N PHE A 23 2.81 15.67 0.46
CA PHE A 23 2.56 15.81 -0.98
C PHE A 23 2.88 17.22 -1.49
N ASN A 24 2.19 18.24 -1.01
CA ASN A 24 2.43 19.63 -1.40
C ASN A 24 1.82 20.59 -0.37
N ASP A 25 2.61 21.54 0.16
CA ASP A 25 2.16 22.55 1.13
C ASP A 25 1.89 23.88 0.42
N THR A 26 0.73 24.47 0.66
CA THR A 26 0.31 25.76 0.12
C THR A 26 0.13 26.85 1.17
N THR A 27 0.20 26.50 2.46
CA THR A 27 0.05 27.41 3.59
C THR A 27 1.40 27.92 4.12
N GLY A 28 2.47 27.14 3.94
CA GLY A 28 3.81 27.43 4.43
C GLY A 28 4.06 26.96 5.87
N ASN A 29 3.17 26.15 6.45
CA ASN A 29 3.35 25.55 7.78
C ASN A 29 4.32 24.35 7.78
N GLY A 30 4.74 23.86 6.61
CA GLY A 30 5.63 22.72 6.45
C GLY A 30 4.92 21.38 6.33
N VAL A 31 3.59 21.36 6.26
CA VAL A 31 2.74 20.17 6.13
C VAL A 31 1.89 20.31 4.87
N GLY A 32 1.84 19.25 4.07
CA GLY A 32 1.03 19.24 2.85
C GLY A 32 -0.47 19.24 3.14
N ASP A 33 -1.23 19.84 2.25
CA ASP A 33 -2.66 20.15 2.43
C ASP A 33 -3.50 19.83 1.18
N ILE A 34 -4.82 19.84 1.32
CA ILE A 34 -5.78 19.49 0.26
C ILE A 34 -5.66 20.45 -0.92
N GLN A 35 -5.49 21.75 -0.66
CA GLN A 35 -5.26 22.74 -1.72
C GLN A 35 -3.97 22.45 -2.51
N GLY A 36 -2.97 21.88 -1.85
CA GLY A 36 -1.77 21.35 -2.47
C GLY A 36 -2.03 20.18 -3.40
N ILE A 37 -2.93 19.27 -3.03
CA ILE A 37 -3.36 18.17 -3.91
C ILE A 37 -4.06 18.73 -5.15
N ILE A 38 -5.00 19.65 -4.96
CA ILE A 38 -5.75 20.31 -6.05
C ILE A 38 -4.80 20.94 -7.07
N LYS A 39 -3.76 21.65 -6.62
CA LYS A 39 -2.75 22.28 -7.50
C LYS A 39 -1.95 21.31 -8.37
N LYS A 40 -1.96 20.01 -8.04
CA LYS A 40 -1.20 18.98 -8.76
C LYS A 40 -2.10 18.02 -9.52
N LEU A 41 -3.42 18.24 -9.57
CA LEU A 41 -4.32 17.38 -10.34
C LEU A 41 -3.97 17.34 -11.84
N ASP A 42 -3.49 18.44 -12.41
CA ASP A 42 -3.04 18.47 -13.81
C ASP A 42 -1.77 17.62 -14.03
N TYR A 43 -0.87 17.57 -13.05
CA TYR A 43 0.30 16.68 -13.08
C TYR A 43 -0.12 15.20 -13.05
N LEU A 44 -1.06 14.84 -12.17
CA LEU A 44 -1.59 13.48 -12.07
C LEU A 44 -2.36 13.10 -13.34
N LYS A 45 -3.10 14.05 -13.92
CA LYS A 45 -3.77 13.84 -15.20
C LYS A 45 -2.79 13.62 -16.34
N GLU A 46 -1.68 14.37 -16.37
CA GLU A 46 -0.61 14.22 -17.36
C GLU A 46 0.12 12.87 -17.24
N LEU A 47 0.34 12.39 -16.01
CA LEU A 47 0.83 11.02 -15.75
C LEU A 47 -0.16 9.97 -16.28
N GLY A 48 -1.45 10.29 -16.24
CA GLY A 48 -2.52 9.48 -16.84
C GLY A 48 -3.24 8.56 -15.86
N VAL A 49 -3.10 8.77 -14.54
CA VAL A 49 -3.77 7.95 -13.52
C VAL A 49 -5.29 8.17 -13.56
N ASP A 50 -6.03 7.17 -13.08
CA ASP A 50 -7.50 7.16 -13.10
C ASP A 50 -8.10 7.37 -11.70
N VAL A 51 -7.31 7.09 -10.66
CA VAL A 51 -7.76 7.13 -9.27
C VAL A 51 -6.69 7.78 -8.41
N ILE A 52 -7.10 8.62 -7.48
CA ILE A 52 -6.28 9.06 -6.36
C ILE A 52 -6.76 8.34 -5.10
N TRP A 53 -5.84 7.74 -4.36
CA TRP A 53 -6.07 7.24 -3.01
C TRP A 53 -5.42 8.18 -2.02
N LEU A 54 -6.20 8.74 -1.12
CA LEU A 54 -5.70 9.53 0.00
C LEU A 54 -5.54 8.63 1.24
N THR A 55 -4.36 8.64 1.86
CA THR A 55 -4.22 8.15 3.25
C THR A 55 -5.10 9.01 4.20
N PRO A 56 -5.30 8.63 5.47
CA PRO A 56 -6.29 9.29 6.33
C PRO A 56 -6.16 10.82 6.41
N ILE A 57 -7.26 11.52 6.12
CA ILE A 57 -7.40 12.99 6.26
C ILE A 57 -8.45 13.38 7.29
N TYR A 58 -9.01 12.42 8.02
CA TYR A 58 -9.99 12.66 9.06
C TYR A 58 -9.37 13.35 10.27
N LYS A 59 -10.19 14.00 11.09
CA LYS A 59 -9.73 14.57 12.36
C LYS A 59 -9.11 13.48 13.23
N SER A 60 -7.88 13.74 13.65
CA SER A 60 -7.05 12.82 14.42
C SER A 60 -6.10 13.61 15.34
N PRO A 61 -5.75 13.06 16.52
CA PRO A 61 -4.67 13.58 17.36
C PRO A 61 -3.25 13.38 16.79
N GLN A 62 -3.12 12.68 15.66
CA GLN A 62 -1.89 12.44 14.91
C GLN A 62 -0.84 11.62 15.68
N LYS A 63 -1.27 10.73 16.59
CA LYS A 63 -0.35 9.81 17.30
C LYS A 63 0.25 8.78 16.35
N ASP A 64 -0.50 8.36 15.34
CA ASP A 64 -0.02 7.51 14.25
C ASP A 64 -0.43 8.10 12.89
N ASN A 65 -0.08 9.37 12.66
CA ASN A 65 -0.20 10.06 11.36
C ASN A 65 -1.60 9.98 10.70
N GLY A 66 -2.67 9.98 11.50
CA GLY A 66 -4.05 10.02 11.02
C GLY A 66 -4.81 8.70 11.11
N TYR A 67 -4.14 7.58 11.42
CA TYR A 67 -4.80 6.29 11.62
C TYR A 67 -5.53 6.19 12.97
N ASP A 68 -5.17 7.04 13.94
CA ASP A 68 -5.92 7.26 15.17
C ASP A 68 -7.04 8.31 14.97
N ILE A 69 -8.15 7.92 14.33
CA ILE A 69 -9.27 8.84 14.00
C ILE A 69 -10.10 9.20 15.24
N SER A 70 -10.28 10.49 15.51
CA SER A 70 -11.12 11.00 16.60
C SER A 70 -12.48 11.55 16.16
N ASP A 71 -12.66 11.85 14.87
CA ASP A 71 -13.96 12.15 14.25
C ASP A 71 -13.94 11.83 12.75
N TYR A 72 -14.77 10.87 12.34
CA TYR A 72 -14.89 10.42 10.95
C TYR A 72 -15.61 11.39 10.02
N PHE A 73 -16.34 12.38 10.54
CA PHE A 73 -17.15 13.32 9.75
C PHE A 73 -16.46 14.67 9.53
N SER A 74 -15.26 14.83 10.08
CA SER A 74 -14.47 16.05 10.02
C SER A 74 -13.12 15.80 9.34
N ILE A 75 -12.65 16.78 8.58
CA ILE A 75 -11.29 16.81 8.05
C ILE A 75 -10.31 17.28 9.14
N HIS A 76 -9.08 16.76 9.13
CA HIS A 76 -8.01 17.25 9.99
C HIS A 76 -7.66 18.70 9.62
N GLU A 77 -7.73 19.59 10.61
CA GLU A 77 -7.64 21.05 10.39
C GLU A 77 -6.35 21.49 9.67
N GLU A 78 -5.23 20.77 9.85
CA GLU A 78 -3.96 21.10 9.18
C GLU A 78 -3.98 20.80 7.67
N TYR A 79 -4.86 19.90 7.21
CA TYR A 79 -5.02 19.58 5.78
C TYR A 79 -6.01 20.49 5.06
N GLY A 80 -6.91 21.16 5.77
CA GLY A 80 -7.92 22.05 5.20
C GLY A 80 -9.31 21.85 5.77
N THR A 81 -10.33 22.33 5.06
CA THR A 81 -11.74 22.24 5.47
C THR A 81 -12.52 21.18 4.68
N MET A 82 -13.78 20.96 5.07
CA MET A 82 -14.68 20.10 4.30
C MET A 82 -14.96 20.69 2.91
N GLU A 83 -15.02 22.01 2.78
CA GLU A 83 -15.19 22.69 1.49
C GLU A 83 -13.99 22.48 0.57
N ASP A 84 -12.76 22.46 1.11
CA ASP A 84 -11.57 22.13 0.32
C ASP A 84 -11.66 20.70 -0.22
N PHE A 85 -12.17 19.76 0.58
CA PHE A 85 -12.37 18.38 0.15
C PHE A 85 -13.48 18.26 -0.91
N ASP A 86 -14.59 18.98 -0.74
CA ASP A 86 -15.65 19.05 -1.76
C ASP A 86 -15.11 19.61 -3.09
N GLN A 87 -14.23 20.61 -3.03
CA GLN A 87 -13.52 21.12 -4.20
C GLN A 87 -12.59 20.06 -4.82
N LEU A 88 -11.82 19.34 -4.01
CA LEU A 88 -10.94 18.26 -4.48
C LEU A 88 -11.73 17.19 -5.24
N LEU A 89 -12.88 16.76 -4.72
CA LEU A 89 -13.75 15.80 -5.41
C LEU A 89 -14.20 16.35 -6.76
N SER A 90 -14.78 17.55 -6.79
CA SER A 90 -15.27 18.17 -8.03
C SER A 90 -14.16 18.31 -9.08
N GLU A 91 -13.01 18.88 -8.71
CA GLU A 91 -11.89 19.12 -9.64
C GLU A 91 -11.24 17.82 -10.13
N SER A 92 -11.24 16.77 -9.30
CA SER A 92 -10.76 15.44 -9.70
C SER A 92 -11.71 14.81 -10.72
N HIS A 93 -13.02 14.84 -10.44
CA HIS A 93 -14.05 14.30 -11.32
C HIS A 93 -14.13 15.03 -12.66
N ASP A 94 -13.95 16.36 -12.69
CA ASP A 94 -13.87 17.16 -13.92
C ASP A 94 -12.71 16.72 -14.82
N ARG A 95 -11.65 16.16 -14.22
CA ARG A 95 -10.50 15.59 -14.94
C ARG A 95 -10.67 14.10 -15.23
N GLY A 96 -11.78 13.49 -14.85
CA GLY A 96 -12.04 12.06 -14.95
C GLY A 96 -11.15 11.23 -14.03
N ILE A 97 -10.76 11.77 -12.88
CA ILE A 97 -9.99 11.10 -11.83
C ILE A 97 -10.95 10.78 -10.69
N LYS A 98 -11.05 9.51 -10.32
CA LYS A 98 -11.82 9.05 -9.15
C LYS A 98 -11.04 9.28 -7.86
N VAL A 99 -11.74 9.45 -6.74
CA VAL A 99 -11.11 9.64 -5.42
C VAL A 99 -11.57 8.53 -4.49
N ILE A 100 -10.63 7.75 -3.97
CA ILE A 100 -10.88 6.79 -2.89
C ILE A 100 -10.19 7.27 -1.60
N MET A 101 -10.84 7.00 -0.48
CA MET A 101 -10.32 7.37 0.83
C MET A 101 -9.80 6.16 1.58
N ASP A 102 -8.76 6.35 2.39
CA ASP A 102 -8.49 5.41 3.46
C ASP A 102 -9.65 5.39 4.46
N ILE A 103 -9.96 4.24 5.02
CA ILE A 103 -10.94 4.11 6.08
C ILE A 103 -10.46 3.12 7.13
N VAL A 104 -10.38 3.60 8.38
CA VAL A 104 -9.87 2.83 9.51
C VAL A 104 -11.03 2.51 10.43
N VAL A 105 -11.52 1.28 10.40
CA VAL A 105 -12.73 0.86 11.13
C VAL A 105 -12.48 -0.36 12.02
N ASN A 106 -11.23 -0.83 12.12
CA ASN A 106 -10.85 -1.79 13.17
C ASN A 106 -10.82 -1.12 14.55
N HIS A 107 -10.37 0.13 14.61
CA HIS A 107 -10.18 0.89 15.85
C HIS A 107 -10.52 2.38 15.62
N THR A 108 -10.69 3.12 16.72
CA THR A 108 -10.71 4.58 16.71
C THR A 108 -9.62 5.12 17.64
N SER A 109 -9.32 6.41 17.56
CA SER A 109 -8.60 7.10 18.63
C SER A 109 -9.34 6.94 19.96
N THR A 110 -8.61 6.84 21.06
CA THR A 110 -9.17 6.97 22.42
C THR A 110 -9.72 8.37 22.67
N GLU A 111 -9.36 9.38 21.88
CA GLU A 111 -10.00 10.71 21.91
C GLU A 111 -11.37 10.76 21.21
N HIS A 112 -11.76 9.71 20.48
CA HIS A 112 -13.06 9.63 19.82
C HIS A 112 -14.21 9.71 20.82
N GLU A 113 -15.29 10.39 20.46
CA GLU A 113 -16.46 10.60 21.34
C GLU A 113 -17.01 9.28 21.88
N TRP A 114 -17.09 8.25 21.02
CA TRP A 114 -17.52 6.90 21.42
C TRP A 114 -16.64 6.32 22.53
N PHE A 115 -15.31 6.43 22.45
CA PHE A 115 -14.41 5.90 23.47
C PHE A 115 -14.52 6.70 24.77
N GLN A 116 -14.58 8.03 24.66
CA GLN A 116 -14.73 8.91 25.82
C GLN A 116 -16.02 8.60 26.58
N LYS A 117 -17.14 8.37 25.87
CA LYS A 117 -18.40 7.94 26.48
C LYS A 117 -18.32 6.51 27.02
N SER A 118 -17.71 5.58 26.29
CA SER A 118 -17.49 4.17 26.69
C SER A 118 -16.76 4.03 28.03
N LYS A 119 -15.75 4.90 28.30
CA LYS A 119 -14.98 4.92 29.56
C LYS A 119 -15.63 5.71 30.70
N GLU A 120 -16.81 6.31 30.51
CA GLU A 120 -17.45 7.11 31.58
C GLU A 120 -17.89 6.25 32.77
N LYS A 121 -18.50 5.10 32.48
CA LYS A 121 -19.03 4.14 33.45
C LYS A 121 -19.29 2.79 32.77
N LYS A 122 -19.28 1.72 33.58
CA LYS A 122 -19.59 0.35 33.14
C LYS A 122 -21.08 0.14 32.87
N ASP A 123 -21.91 0.44 33.87
CA ASP A 123 -23.33 0.09 33.82
C ASP A 123 -24.19 1.13 33.12
N ASN A 124 -25.22 0.67 32.39
CA ASN A 124 -26.20 1.51 31.70
C ASN A 124 -25.57 2.59 30.81
N ASN A 125 -24.58 2.18 30.00
CA ASN A 125 -23.86 3.03 29.07
C ASN A 125 -23.99 2.47 27.64
N PRO A 126 -24.70 3.14 26.73
CA PRO A 126 -24.93 2.63 25.38
C PRO A 126 -23.66 2.54 24.53
N TYR A 127 -22.60 3.27 24.91
CA TYR A 127 -21.31 3.23 24.22
C TYR A 127 -20.32 2.23 24.83
N ARG A 128 -20.65 1.58 25.96
CA ARG A 128 -19.71 0.69 26.65
C ARG A 128 -19.22 -0.42 25.73
N ASP A 129 -20.15 -1.06 25.05
CA ASP A 129 -19.90 -2.21 24.17
C ASP A 129 -19.54 -1.78 22.74
N PHE A 130 -19.19 -0.49 22.52
CA PHE A 130 -18.58 -0.06 21.25
C PHE A 130 -17.12 -0.52 21.15
N TYR A 131 -16.49 -0.80 22.30
CA TYR A 131 -15.12 -1.25 22.40
C TYR A 131 -15.04 -2.56 23.18
N ILE A 132 -13.91 -3.23 23.07
CA ILE A 132 -13.69 -4.52 23.69
C ILE A 132 -13.07 -4.30 25.08
N TRP A 133 -13.86 -4.52 26.13
CA TRP A 133 -13.44 -4.47 27.52
C TRP A 133 -13.42 -5.84 28.18
N LYS A 134 -12.40 -6.14 28.97
CA LYS A 134 -12.28 -7.38 29.75
C LYS A 134 -11.71 -7.12 31.14
N ASP A 135 -12.12 -7.94 32.10
CA ASP A 135 -11.43 -8.02 33.39
C ASP A 135 -10.08 -8.73 33.20
N GLY A 136 -9.11 -8.38 34.05
CA GLY A 136 -7.86 -9.13 34.11
C GLY A 136 -8.07 -10.55 34.64
N LYS A 137 -7.03 -11.39 34.53
CA LYS A 137 -7.04 -12.73 35.13
C LYS A 137 -7.07 -12.65 36.65
N GLN A 138 -7.37 -13.77 37.31
CA GLN A 138 -7.49 -13.83 38.78
C GLN A 138 -6.18 -13.45 39.51
N ASP A 139 -5.04 -13.60 38.84
CA ASP A 139 -3.71 -13.21 39.36
C ASP A 139 -3.37 -11.73 39.14
N GLY A 140 -4.28 -10.95 38.53
CA GLY A 140 -4.11 -9.54 38.22
C GLY A 140 -3.42 -9.25 36.90
N SER A 141 -3.03 -10.28 36.13
CA SER A 141 -2.46 -10.10 34.80
C SER A 141 -3.51 -9.73 33.75
N GLU A 142 -3.04 -9.34 32.57
CA GLU A 142 -3.85 -8.94 31.42
C GLU A 142 -4.82 -10.04 30.98
N PRO A 143 -5.95 -9.71 30.33
CA PRO A 143 -6.95 -10.68 29.90
C PRO A 143 -6.38 -11.82 29.04
N THR A 144 -5.42 -11.51 28.18
CA THR A 144 -4.69 -12.48 27.35
C THR A 144 -3.21 -12.10 27.24
N ASN A 145 -2.37 -13.03 26.81
CA ASN A 145 -0.98 -12.78 26.45
C ASN A 145 -0.76 -12.23 25.02
N TRP A 146 -1.80 -11.74 24.34
CA TRP A 146 -1.66 -11.16 23.00
C TRP A 146 -0.74 -9.93 23.01
N GLU A 147 0.05 -9.78 21.97
CA GLU A 147 0.98 -8.66 21.81
C GLU A 147 0.42 -7.62 20.83
N SER A 148 0.64 -6.34 21.14
CA SER A 148 0.37 -5.26 20.19
C SER A 148 1.41 -5.28 19.07
N LYS A 149 0.99 -4.92 17.86
CA LYS A 149 1.90 -4.77 16.71
C LYS A 149 2.96 -3.69 16.91
N PHE A 150 2.74 -2.76 17.83
CA PHE A 150 3.68 -1.68 18.16
C PHE A 150 4.55 -2.01 19.39
N GLY A 151 4.45 -3.25 19.87
CA GLY A 151 5.18 -3.76 21.03
C GLY A 151 4.40 -3.62 22.34
N GLY A 152 4.70 -4.50 23.29
CA GLY A 152 3.98 -4.59 24.56
C GLY A 152 2.69 -5.42 24.47
N ASN A 153 1.96 -5.49 25.58
CA ASN A 153 0.69 -6.21 25.64
C ASN A 153 -0.39 -5.49 24.82
N ALA A 154 -1.32 -6.23 24.20
CA ALA A 154 -2.45 -5.68 23.45
C ALA A 154 -3.59 -5.13 24.35
N TRP A 155 -3.44 -5.20 25.67
CA TRP A 155 -4.42 -4.73 26.63
C TRP A 155 -3.88 -3.57 27.46
N GLN A 156 -4.64 -2.47 27.50
CA GLN A 156 -4.34 -1.32 28.34
C GLN A 156 -5.35 -1.20 29.48
N TYR A 157 -4.84 -1.11 30.71
CA TYR A 157 -5.67 -0.93 31.90
C TYR A 157 -6.21 0.50 31.97
N ASP A 158 -7.49 0.63 32.29
CA ASP A 158 -8.15 1.90 32.60
C ASP A 158 -8.53 1.93 34.08
N ASP A 159 -7.83 2.76 34.86
CA ASP A 159 -8.03 2.89 36.31
C ASP A 159 -9.46 3.28 36.69
N LYS A 160 -10.14 4.07 35.83
CA LYS A 160 -11.47 4.61 36.10
C LYS A 160 -12.53 3.52 36.11
N THR A 161 -12.43 2.57 35.19
CA THR A 161 -13.36 1.45 35.11
C THR A 161 -12.81 0.23 35.84
N GLY A 162 -11.49 0.11 36.02
CA GLY A 162 -10.88 -1.10 36.56
C GLY A 162 -11.03 -2.29 35.61
N GLN A 163 -10.87 -2.03 34.32
CA GLN A 163 -10.92 -3.02 33.24
C GLN A 163 -9.85 -2.68 32.19
N TRP A 164 -9.53 -3.66 31.38
CA TRP A 164 -8.62 -3.52 30.26
C TRP A 164 -9.41 -3.33 28.96
N TYR A 165 -8.94 -2.46 28.07
CA TYR A 165 -9.44 -2.39 26.70
C TYR A 165 -8.42 -2.93 25.71
N LEU A 166 -8.90 -3.54 24.63
CA LEU A 166 -8.05 -4.06 23.56
C LEU A 166 -7.54 -2.93 22.66
N HIS A 167 -6.25 -2.95 22.35
CA HIS A 167 -5.60 -2.17 21.31
C HIS A 167 -4.60 -3.06 20.57
N LEU A 168 -4.94 -3.47 19.34
CA LEU A 168 -4.02 -4.28 18.52
C LEU A 168 -2.81 -3.48 18.00
N PHE A 169 -2.86 -2.16 18.11
CA PHE A 169 -1.86 -1.20 17.66
C PHE A 169 -1.44 -0.27 18.81
N ASP A 170 -1.27 1.03 18.55
CA ASP A 170 -0.88 2.00 19.58
C ASP A 170 -1.90 2.02 20.72
N VAL A 171 -1.44 2.36 21.92
CA VAL A 171 -2.29 2.45 23.13
C VAL A 171 -3.45 3.43 22.92
N THR A 172 -3.29 4.41 22.04
CA THR A 172 -4.34 5.37 21.70
C THR A 172 -5.31 4.91 20.60
N GLN A 173 -5.17 3.69 20.07
CA GLN A 173 -6.03 3.10 19.03
C GLN A 173 -6.85 1.93 19.61
N ALA A 174 -8.02 2.26 20.19
CA ALA A 174 -8.88 1.28 20.84
C ALA A 174 -9.73 0.51 19.82
N ASP A 175 -9.67 -0.82 19.85
CA ASP A 175 -10.39 -1.70 18.93
C ASP A 175 -11.90 -1.61 19.10
N LEU A 176 -12.59 -1.40 17.99
CA LEU A 176 -14.05 -1.42 17.91
C LEU A 176 -14.57 -2.85 18.05
N ASN A 177 -15.70 -2.99 18.73
CA ASN A 177 -16.38 -4.26 18.92
C ASN A 177 -17.36 -4.56 17.79
N TRP A 178 -16.91 -5.28 16.76
CA TRP A 178 -17.72 -5.60 15.59
C TRP A 178 -18.86 -6.59 15.83
N GLU A 179 -18.84 -7.33 16.96
CA GLU A 179 -19.97 -8.16 17.38
C GLU A 179 -21.21 -7.32 17.70
N ASN A 180 -21.02 -6.04 18.03
CA ASN A 180 -22.11 -5.11 18.31
C ASN A 180 -22.69 -4.55 17.01
N GLU A 181 -23.92 -4.93 16.68
CA GLU A 181 -24.61 -4.47 15.47
C GLU A 181 -24.76 -2.94 15.39
N GLU A 182 -24.87 -2.24 16.52
CA GLU A 182 -24.95 -0.77 16.51
C GLU A 182 -23.60 -0.16 16.10
N VAL A 183 -22.46 -0.76 16.46
CA VAL A 183 -21.13 -0.33 15.97
C VAL A 183 -21.08 -0.47 14.44
N ARG A 184 -21.46 -1.64 13.92
CA ARG A 184 -21.45 -1.89 12.48
C ARG A 184 -22.35 -0.92 11.74
N LYS A 185 -23.56 -0.68 12.25
CA LYS A 185 -24.50 0.31 11.70
C LYS A 185 -23.92 1.73 11.68
N GLN A 186 -23.31 2.18 12.77
CA GLN A 186 -22.68 3.52 12.83
C GLN A 186 -21.53 3.65 11.82
N VAL A 187 -20.75 2.58 11.63
CA VAL A 187 -19.71 2.52 10.59
C VAL A 187 -20.34 2.61 9.18
N TYR A 188 -21.44 1.91 8.92
CA TYR A 188 -22.11 1.95 7.62
C TYR A 188 -22.74 3.31 7.32
N ASP A 189 -23.33 3.97 8.33
CA ASP A 189 -23.87 5.32 8.20
C ASP A 189 -22.75 6.32 7.87
N MET A 190 -21.58 6.17 8.51
CA MET A 190 -20.38 6.96 8.22
C MET A 190 -19.85 6.73 6.80
N MET A 191 -19.75 5.48 6.34
CA MET A 191 -19.33 5.20 4.96
C MET A 191 -20.32 5.77 3.94
N THR A 192 -21.62 5.66 4.22
CA THR A 192 -22.69 6.21 3.39
C THR A 192 -22.56 7.73 3.26
N PHE A 193 -22.25 8.44 4.36
CA PHE A 193 -22.02 9.89 4.33
C PHE A 193 -20.95 10.31 3.30
N TRP A 194 -19.82 9.60 3.26
CA TRP A 194 -18.73 9.89 2.32
C TRP A 194 -19.06 9.51 0.87
N PHE A 195 -19.79 8.41 0.66
CA PHE A 195 -20.32 8.07 -0.67
C PHE A 195 -21.31 9.11 -1.18
N GLU A 196 -22.26 9.57 -0.36
CA GLU A 196 -23.23 10.62 -0.72
C GLU A 196 -22.55 11.96 -1.04
N LYS A 197 -21.37 12.20 -0.46
CA LYS A 197 -20.53 13.36 -0.77
C LYS A 197 -19.83 13.25 -2.15
N GLY A 198 -19.62 12.03 -2.66
CA GLY A 198 -19.07 11.78 -3.99
C GLY A 198 -17.78 10.95 -4.03
N VAL A 199 -17.36 10.35 -2.91
CA VAL A 199 -16.20 9.45 -2.89
C VAL A 199 -16.47 8.20 -3.75
N ASP A 200 -15.49 7.73 -4.51
CA ASP A 200 -15.63 6.62 -5.46
C ASP A 200 -15.27 5.24 -4.87
N GLY A 201 -14.92 5.19 -3.59
CA GLY A 201 -14.49 3.96 -2.95
C GLY A 201 -13.63 4.14 -1.71
N PHE A 202 -13.19 3.00 -1.17
CA PHE A 202 -12.37 2.98 0.04
C PHE A 202 -11.20 2.00 -0.08
N ARG A 203 -10.07 2.40 0.52
CA ARG A 203 -9.07 1.47 1.00
C ARG A 203 -9.36 1.20 2.47
N LEU A 204 -9.63 -0.07 2.82
CA LEU A 204 -9.99 -0.46 4.18
C LEU A 204 -8.74 -0.93 4.92
N ASP A 205 -8.32 -0.16 5.92
CA ASP A 205 -7.15 -0.43 6.74
C ASP A 205 -7.38 -1.67 7.62
N VAL A 206 -6.41 -2.60 7.57
CA VAL A 206 -6.33 -3.81 8.41
C VAL A 206 -7.68 -4.52 8.63
N ILE A 207 -8.52 -4.51 7.60
CA ILE A 207 -9.93 -4.87 7.71
C ILE A 207 -10.11 -6.34 8.07
N ASN A 208 -9.11 -7.18 7.79
CA ASN A 208 -9.15 -8.58 8.17
C ASN A 208 -9.00 -8.84 9.67
N LEU A 209 -8.83 -7.80 10.50
CA LEU A 209 -8.68 -7.93 11.95
C LEU A 209 -9.95 -7.64 12.73
N ILE A 210 -11.04 -7.24 12.06
CA ILE A 210 -12.26 -6.76 12.73
C ILE A 210 -13.01 -7.85 13.52
N SER A 211 -12.85 -9.12 13.14
CA SER A 211 -13.50 -10.25 13.82
C SER A 211 -12.51 -10.91 14.79
N LYS A 212 -12.85 -10.91 16.09
CA LYS A 212 -12.04 -11.53 17.15
C LYS A 212 -12.71 -12.83 17.63
N ASP A 213 -11.92 -13.82 18.00
CA ASP A 213 -12.40 -14.98 18.76
C ASP A 213 -12.96 -14.53 20.11
N GLN A 214 -14.26 -14.74 20.31
CA GLN A 214 -14.98 -14.25 21.49
C GLN A 214 -14.63 -14.98 22.79
N SER A 215 -13.92 -16.11 22.71
CA SER A 215 -13.36 -16.76 23.89
C SER A 215 -12.11 -16.06 24.41
N PHE A 216 -11.46 -15.20 23.61
CA PHE A 216 -10.22 -14.48 23.93
C PHE A 216 -9.18 -15.39 24.63
N PRO A 217 -8.74 -16.48 23.97
CA PRO A 217 -7.80 -17.41 24.56
C PRO A 217 -6.37 -16.83 24.58
N ASP A 218 -5.55 -17.29 25.52
CA ASP A 218 -4.10 -17.11 25.40
C ASP A 218 -3.56 -17.84 24.15
N ASP A 219 -2.53 -17.27 23.54
CA ASP A 219 -1.75 -17.95 22.50
C ASP A 219 -0.66 -18.82 23.12
N ASP A 220 -0.73 -20.12 22.88
CA ASP A 220 0.25 -21.09 23.37
C ASP A 220 1.55 -21.13 22.54
N GLY A 221 1.64 -20.35 21.46
CA GLY A 221 2.82 -20.32 20.59
C GLY A 221 2.99 -21.56 19.72
N SER A 222 1.96 -22.40 19.60
CA SER A 222 1.98 -23.58 18.71
C SER A 222 2.12 -23.23 17.23
N VAL A 223 1.76 -22.00 16.85
CA VAL A 223 1.93 -21.45 15.50
C VAL A 223 2.73 -20.15 15.59
N PRO A 224 3.95 -20.09 15.00
CA PRO A 224 4.74 -18.87 15.00
C PRO A 224 4.00 -17.68 14.34
N PRO A 225 4.14 -16.45 14.87
CA PRO A 225 5.02 -16.08 15.97
C PRO A 225 4.46 -16.31 17.39
N GLY A 226 3.17 -16.69 17.53
CA GLY A 226 2.57 -16.99 18.83
C GLY A 226 2.14 -15.77 19.65
N ASP A 227 1.77 -14.68 18.98
CA ASP A 227 1.47 -13.37 19.57
C ASP A 227 -0.04 -13.05 19.66
N GLY A 228 -0.90 -14.07 19.48
CA GLY A 228 -2.36 -13.92 19.48
C GLY A 228 -2.98 -13.69 18.11
N ARG A 229 -2.19 -13.39 17.06
CA ARG A 229 -2.73 -12.99 15.76
C ARG A 229 -3.69 -13.98 15.11
N ARG A 230 -3.54 -15.27 15.38
CA ARG A 230 -4.43 -16.32 14.85
C ARG A 230 -5.87 -16.22 15.37
N PHE A 231 -6.11 -15.50 16.46
CA PHE A 231 -7.43 -15.35 17.06
C PHE A 231 -8.20 -14.12 16.57
N TYR A 232 -7.55 -13.24 15.80
CA TYR A 232 -8.19 -12.04 15.27
C TYR A 232 -7.91 -11.80 13.78
N THR A 233 -6.88 -12.42 13.21
CA THR A 233 -6.56 -12.31 11.78
C THR A 233 -7.42 -13.26 10.99
N ASP A 234 -8.16 -12.72 10.01
CA ASP A 234 -9.13 -13.47 9.22
C ASP A 234 -10.15 -14.20 10.12
N GLY A 235 -10.59 -13.52 11.18
CA GLY A 235 -11.38 -14.09 12.27
C GLY A 235 -12.74 -14.69 11.85
N PRO A 236 -13.43 -15.38 12.77
CA PRO A 236 -14.51 -16.31 12.45
C PRO A 236 -15.69 -15.70 11.67
N GLN A 237 -15.99 -14.41 11.90
CA GLN A 237 -17.10 -13.68 11.27
C GLN A 237 -16.63 -12.63 10.26
N VAL A 238 -15.34 -12.57 9.91
CA VAL A 238 -14.79 -11.51 9.06
C VAL A 238 -15.50 -11.44 7.71
N HIS A 239 -15.71 -12.58 7.04
CA HIS A 239 -16.38 -12.63 5.74
C HIS A 239 -17.87 -12.30 5.83
N GLU A 240 -18.52 -12.61 6.96
CA GLU A 240 -19.91 -12.21 7.22
C GLU A 240 -20.01 -10.69 7.34
N TYR A 241 -19.12 -10.07 8.12
CA TYR A 241 -19.06 -8.61 8.25
C TYR A 241 -18.72 -7.90 6.93
N MET A 242 -17.84 -8.48 6.12
CA MET A 242 -17.51 -7.94 4.80
C MET A 242 -18.70 -8.02 3.84
N ASN A 243 -19.42 -9.13 3.83
CA ASN A 243 -20.61 -9.29 2.99
C ASN A 243 -21.75 -8.37 3.47
N GLU A 244 -21.98 -8.27 4.78
CA GLU A 244 -22.93 -7.32 5.37
C GLU A 244 -22.60 -5.88 4.94
N MET A 245 -21.33 -5.48 5.05
CA MET A 245 -20.86 -4.15 4.63
C MET A 245 -21.11 -3.88 3.14
N TYR A 246 -20.88 -4.87 2.28
CA TYR A 246 -21.19 -4.76 0.85
C TYR A 246 -22.68 -4.55 0.60
N GLU A 247 -23.54 -5.37 1.21
CA GLU A 247 -24.99 -5.28 1.04
C GLU A 247 -25.53 -3.94 1.57
N LYS A 248 -25.03 -3.48 2.72
CA LYS A 248 -25.49 -2.26 3.37
C LYS A 248 -24.94 -1.00 2.72
N VAL A 249 -23.76 -1.05 2.10
CA VAL A 249 -23.07 0.14 1.58
C VAL A 249 -22.62 -0.04 0.14
N PHE A 250 -21.60 -0.86 -0.12
CA PHE A 250 -20.86 -0.84 -1.41
C PHE A 250 -21.72 -1.14 -2.63
N SER A 251 -22.68 -2.07 -2.51
CA SER A 251 -23.60 -2.45 -3.59
C SER A 251 -24.49 -1.31 -4.10
N LYS A 252 -24.59 -0.20 -3.36
CA LYS A 252 -25.44 0.95 -3.69
C LYS A 252 -24.73 1.99 -4.56
N TYR A 253 -23.42 1.85 -4.76
CA TYR A 253 -22.58 2.83 -5.46
C TYR A 253 -21.68 2.13 -6.49
N ASP A 254 -21.36 2.81 -7.60
CA ASP A 254 -20.34 2.35 -8.56
C ASP A 254 -18.94 2.54 -7.98
N SER A 255 -18.59 1.69 -7.02
CA SER A 255 -17.46 1.87 -6.12
C SER A 255 -16.32 0.88 -6.35
N MET A 256 -15.13 1.29 -5.93
CA MET A 256 -13.94 0.42 -5.84
C MET A 256 -13.54 0.23 -4.38
N THR A 257 -13.39 -1.02 -3.94
CA THR A 257 -12.98 -1.35 -2.57
C THR A 257 -11.72 -2.19 -2.55
N VAL A 258 -10.72 -1.76 -1.79
CA VAL A 258 -9.46 -2.49 -1.61
C VAL A 258 -9.20 -2.70 -0.13
N GLY A 259 -9.05 -3.95 0.29
CA GLY A 259 -8.68 -4.25 1.68
C GLY A 259 -7.18 -4.37 1.84
N GLU A 260 -6.64 -3.75 2.89
CA GLU A 260 -5.30 -4.05 3.36
C GLU A 260 -5.31 -5.22 4.33
N MET A 261 -4.53 -6.25 4.01
CA MET A 261 -4.45 -7.45 4.81
C MET A 261 -3.09 -7.53 5.49
N SER A 262 -3.05 -7.36 6.82
CA SER A 262 -1.80 -7.27 7.59
C SER A 262 -0.97 -8.56 7.51
N SER A 263 -1.64 -9.68 7.69
CA SER A 263 -1.17 -11.05 7.44
C SER A 263 -2.38 -11.82 6.92
N THR A 264 -2.26 -12.56 5.83
CA THR A 264 -3.38 -13.31 5.27
C THR A 264 -2.88 -14.40 4.34
N THR A 265 -3.75 -15.30 3.91
CA THR A 265 -3.46 -16.33 2.94
C THR A 265 -4.07 -16.00 1.58
N ILE A 266 -3.54 -16.60 0.52
CA ILE A 266 -4.12 -16.49 -0.83
C ILE A 266 -5.59 -16.94 -0.82
N ASP A 267 -5.92 -18.02 -0.10
CA ASP A 267 -7.30 -18.52 0.01
C ASP A 267 -8.26 -17.47 0.60
N HIS A 268 -7.82 -16.73 1.61
CA HIS A 268 -8.61 -15.63 2.16
C HIS A 268 -8.71 -14.47 1.18
N CYS A 269 -7.63 -14.06 0.53
CA CYS A 269 -7.66 -13.03 -0.53
C CYS A 269 -8.59 -13.40 -1.69
N ILE A 270 -8.63 -14.67 -2.09
CA ILE A 270 -9.61 -15.16 -3.08
C ILE A 270 -11.03 -14.97 -2.53
N LYS A 271 -11.31 -15.40 -1.30
CA LYS A 271 -12.66 -15.22 -0.70
C LYS A 271 -13.07 -13.75 -0.61
N TYR A 272 -12.14 -12.87 -0.21
CA TYR A 272 -12.42 -11.44 -0.12
C TYR A 272 -12.72 -10.81 -1.48
N THR A 273 -12.17 -11.32 -2.58
CA THR A 273 -12.17 -10.59 -3.87
C THR A 273 -12.95 -11.26 -4.98
N ARG A 274 -13.38 -12.51 -4.79
CA ARG A 274 -14.14 -13.24 -5.80
C ARG A 274 -15.51 -12.57 -6.01
N PRO A 275 -15.89 -12.19 -7.25
CA PRO A 275 -17.08 -11.36 -7.48
C PRO A 275 -18.41 -11.93 -6.99
N ASP A 276 -18.57 -13.26 -6.93
CA ASP A 276 -19.80 -13.92 -6.46
C ASP A 276 -19.97 -13.89 -4.93
N ARG A 277 -18.93 -13.48 -4.19
CA ARG A 277 -18.97 -13.37 -2.73
C ARG A 277 -19.40 -12.01 -2.23
N ASN A 278 -19.41 -10.99 -3.10
CA ASN A 278 -19.93 -9.67 -2.74
C ASN A 278 -19.24 -9.13 -1.46
N GLU A 279 -17.91 -9.06 -1.47
CA GLU A 279 -17.11 -8.55 -0.36
C GLU A 279 -16.28 -7.33 -0.84
N LEU A 280 -15.04 -7.54 -1.28
CA LEU A 280 -14.13 -6.51 -1.78
C LEU A 280 -13.86 -6.64 -3.27
N SER A 281 -13.41 -5.54 -3.90
CA SER A 281 -12.99 -5.57 -5.31
C SER A 281 -11.60 -6.20 -5.47
N MET A 282 -10.68 -5.91 -4.54
CA MET A 282 -9.30 -6.41 -4.54
C MET A 282 -8.67 -6.35 -3.15
N THR A 283 -7.47 -6.91 -3.00
CA THR A 283 -6.70 -6.85 -1.75
C THR A 283 -5.23 -6.54 -1.97
N PHE A 284 -4.65 -5.79 -1.04
CA PHE A 284 -3.19 -5.75 -0.88
C PHE A 284 -2.71 -6.99 -0.13
N ASN A 285 -1.56 -7.49 -0.54
CA ASN A 285 -0.77 -8.44 0.23
C ASN A 285 0.67 -7.92 0.32
N PHE A 286 1.38 -8.28 1.40
CA PHE A 286 2.71 -7.72 1.69
C PHE A 286 3.83 -8.76 1.59
N HIS A 287 3.56 -9.95 1.07
CA HIS A 287 4.54 -11.04 1.11
C HIS A 287 5.79 -10.72 0.29
N HIS A 288 5.61 -10.11 -0.89
CA HIS A 288 6.72 -9.70 -1.77
C HIS A 288 7.55 -8.56 -1.17
N LEU A 289 7.05 -7.88 -0.14
CA LEU A 289 7.75 -6.82 0.60
C LEU A 289 8.38 -7.34 1.89
N LYS A 290 8.52 -8.67 2.05
CA LYS A 290 9.17 -9.31 3.22
C LYS A 290 10.35 -10.21 2.81
N VAL A 291 10.69 -10.25 1.53
CA VAL A 291 11.76 -11.11 0.99
C VAL A 291 13.17 -10.70 1.41
N ASP A 292 13.31 -9.52 2.01
CA ASP A 292 14.53 -8.96 2.59
C ASP A 292 14.49 -8.95 4.13
N TYR A 293 13.62 -9.77 4.73
CA TYR A 293 13.48 -9.91 6.19
C TYR A 293 14.11 -11.25 6.59
N PRO A 294 15.40 -11.29 6.96
CA PRO A 294 16.06 -12.54 7.29
C PRO A 294 15.35 -13.18 8.49
N ASN A 295 14.93 -14.44 8.34
CA ASN A 295 14.13 -15.17 9.35
C ASN A 295 12.82 -14.46 9.77
N GLY A 296 12.28 -13.57 8.93
CA GLY A 296 11.09 -12.78 9.24
C GLY A 296 11.34 -11.52 10.08
N GLU A 297 12.60 -11.19 10.36
CA GLU A 297 12.96 -10.01 11.16
C GLU A 297 13.01 -8.74 10.30
N LYS A 298 12.02 -7.85 10.48
CA LYS A 298 11.95 -6.54 9.79
C LYS A 298 13.18 -5.67 10.03
N TRP A 299 13.63 -5.60 11.29
CA TRP A 299 14.66 -4.66 11.77
C TRP A 299 16.08 -5.23 11.66
N SER A 300 16.34 -5.87 10.51
CA SER A 300 17.61 -6.51 10.14
C SER A 300 17.91 -6.18 8.68
N VAL A 301 19.16 -5.83 8.36
CA VAL A 301 19.59 -5.50 6.99
C VAL A 301 20.01 -6.80 6.28
N ALA A 302 19.44 -7.03 5.10
CA ALA A 302 19.78 -8.14 4.23
C ALA A 302 19.46 -7.78 2.78
N ASP A 303 20.18 -8.40 1.84
CA ASP A 303 19.76 -8.44 0.44
C ASP A 303 18.42 -9.17 0.33
N PHE A 304 17.60 -8.80 -0.63
CA PHE A 304 16.34 -9.48 -0.88
C PHE A 304 16.58 -10.85 -1.52
N ASP A 305 15.80 -11.84 -1.09
CA ASP A 305 15.75 -13.14 -1.75
C ASP A 305 14.97 -13.02 -3.07
N PHE A 306 15.71 -12.94 -4.18
CA PHE A 306 15.12 -12.79 -5.50
C PHE A 306 14.34 -14.02 -5.97
N GLN A 307 14.76 -15.23 -5.59
CA GLN A 307 14.00 -16.42 -5.94
C GLN A 307 12.65 -16.40 -5.22
N GLN A 308 12.67 -16.12 -3.91
CA GLN A 308 11.45 -15.98 -3.13
C GLN A 308 10.55 -14.85 -3.66
N LEU A 309 11.12 -13.73 -4.14
CA LEU A 309 10.34 -12.66 -4.77
C LEU A 309 9.59 -13.15 -6.00
N LYS A 310 10.26 -13.85 -6.92
CA LYS A 310 9.65 -14.42 -8.13
C LYS A 310 8.57 -15.44 -7.76
N ASP A 311 8.85 -16.33 -6.81
CA ASP A 311 7.93 -17.38 -6.38
C ASP A 311 6.66 -16.79 -5.77
N ILE A 312 6.80 -15.80 -4.88
CA ILE A 312 5.66 -15.11 -4.27
C ILE A 312 4.84 -14.40 -5.34
N LEU A 313 5.45 -13.53 -6.15
CA LEU A 313 4.70 -12.78 -7.17
C LEU A 313 3.98 -13.74 -8.13
N SER A 314 4.65 -14.79 -8.59
CA SER A 314 4.09 -15.76 -9.53
C SER A 314 2.96 -16.58 -8.91
N THR A 315 3.12 -17.05 -7.68
CA THR A 315 2.08 -17.82 -6.97
C THR A 315 0.83 -16.97 -6.76
N TRP A 316 0.99 -15.71 -6.35
CA TRP A 316 -0.13 -14.77 -6.19
C TRP A 316 -0.82 -14.44 -7.51
N GLN A 317 -0.09 -14.39 -8.63
CA GLN A 317 -0.70 -14.21 -9.94
C GLN A 317 -1.56 -15.42 -10.33
N ILE A 318 -0.99 -16.62 -10.26
CA ILE A 318 -1.61 -17.87 -10.73
C ILE A 318 -2.82 -18.26 -9.87
N GLU A 319 -2.65 -18.31 -8.54
CA GLU A 319 -3.71 -18.80 -7.67
C GLU A 319 -4.86 -17.80 -7.51
N MET A 320 -4.58 -16.48 -7.49
CA MET A 320 -5.66 -15.47 -7.48
C MET A 320 -6.45 -15.50 -8.79
N GLU A 321 -5.79 -15.67 -9.94
CA GLU A 321 -6.48 -15.84 -11.22
C GLU A 321 -7.39 -17.06 -11.22
N LYS A 322 -6.84 -18.23 -10.86
CA LYS A 322 -7.57 -19.51 -10.78
C LYS A 322 -8.74 -19.46 -9.79
N GLY A 323 -8.57 -18.75 -8.68
CA GLY A 323 -9.61 -18.52 -7.67
C GLY A 323 -10.66 -17.47 -8.07
N GLY A 324 -10.44 -16.71 -9.15
CA GLY A 324 -11.31 -15.63 -9.58
C GLY A 324 -11.16 -14.33 -8.77
N GLY A 325 -10.08 -14.20 -7.99
CA GLY A 325 -9.73 -13.00 -7.24
C GLY A 325 -9.00 -11.93 -8.07
N TRP A 326 -8.76 -10.78 -7.44
CA TRP A 326 -8.07 -9.64 -8.06
C TRP A 326 -6.99 -9.04 -7.14
N ASN A 327 -5.79 -8.85 -7.70
CA ASN A 327 -4.64 -8.31 -6.99
C ASN A 327 -4.60 -6.78 -7.06
N ALA A 328 -4.29 -6.13 -5.95
CA ALA A 328 -3.74 -4.77 -5.93
C ALA A 328 -2.21 -4.88 -6.06
N LEU A 329 -1.65 -4.36 -7.15
CA LEU A 329 -0.23 -4.48 -7.50
C LEU A 329 0.51 -3.22 -7.06
N PHE A 330 1.53 -3.35 -6.22
CA PHE A 330 2.27 -2.20 -5.71
C PHE A 330 3.68 -2.58 -5.26
N TRP A 331 4.59 -1.61 -5.31
CA TRP A 331 5.90 -1.72 -4.65
C TRP A 331 6.00 -0.86 -3.40
N CYS A 332 5.47 0.35 -3.49
CA CYS A 332 5.64 1.38 -2.49
C CYS A 332 4.32 1.75 -1.81
N ASN A 333 4.42 2.19 -0.57
CA ASN A 333 3.42 2.97 0.14
C ASN A 333 4.14 3.79 1.23
N HIS A 334 3.38 4.53 2.04
CA HIS A 334 3.90 5.35 3.14
C HIS A 334 4.50 4.56 4.33
N ASP A 335 4.50 3.23 4.33
CA ASP A 335 5.10 2.37 5.36
C ASP A 335 6.31 1.57 4.87
N GLN A 336 6.59 1.62 3.57
CA GLN A 336 7.62 0.81 2.92
C GLN A 336 8.76 1.68 2.40
N PRO A 337 10.02 1.19 2.43
CA PRO A 337 11.14 1.86 1.78
C PRO A 337 10.88 2.07 0.27
N ARG A 338 11.51 3.08 -0.33
CA ARG A 338 11.31 3.37 -1.76
C ARG A 338 11.96 2.27 -2.60
N VAL A 339 11.21 1.75 -3.59
CA VAL A 339 11.57 0.51 -4.28
C VAL A 339 12.91 0.58 -5.03
N VAL A 340 13.26 1.75 -5.60
CA VAL A 340 14.55 1.90 -6.31
C VAL A 340 15.75 1.73 -5.37
N SER A 341 15.64 2.19 -4.13
CA SER A 341 16.65 2.00 -3.09
C SER A 341 16.63 0.59 -2.49
N ARG A 342 15.48 -0.10 -2.55
CA ARG A 342 15.27 -1.39 -1.89
C ARG A 342 15.61 -2.59 -2.78
N TYR A 343 15.06 -2.63 -3.98
CA TYR A 343 15.18 -3.75 -4.94
C TYR A 343 15.85 -3.35 -6.25
N GLY A 344 16.19 -2.06 -6.40
CA GLY A 344 16.86 -1.51 -7.58
C GLY A 344 18.31 -1.15 -7.30
N ASP A 345 18.77 -0.12 -8.00
CA ASP A 345 20.03 0.58 -7.75
C ASP A 345 19.72 2.07 -7.84
N ASP A 346 19.76 2.77 -6.71
CA ASP A 346 19.44 4.20 -6.61
C ASP A 346 20.66 5.11 -6.88
N GLY A 347 21.79 4.51 -7.24
CA GLY A 347 22.99 5.19 -7.72
C GLY A 347 23.11 5.18 -9.25
N LYS A 348 24.05 4.39 -9.77
CA LYS A 348 24.50 4.45 -11.18
C LYS A 348 23.37 4.15 -12.17
N TYR A 349 22.51 3.20 -11.86
CA TYR A 349 21.43 2.70 -12.71
C TYR A 349 20.05 3.16 -12.25
N HIS A 350 19.96 4.24 -11.46
CA HIS A 350 18.71 4.81 -10.96
C HIS A 350 17.57 4.81 -11.99
N ASN A 351 17.78 5.46 -13.14
CA ASN A 351 16.76 5.56 -14.19
C ASN A 351 16.37 4.18 -14.76
N LYS A 352 17.34 3.26 -14.92
CA LYS A 352 17.10 1.95 -15.54
C LYS A 352 16.43 0.97 -14.57
N SER A 353 16.89 0.91 -13.33
CA SER A 353 16.34 0.05 -12.28
C SER A 353 14.91 0.48 -11.90
N ALA A 354 14.64 1.78 -11.76
CA ALA A 354 13.29 2.29 -11.47
C ALA A 354 12.28 1.94 -12.59
N LYS A 355 12.68 2.09 -13.86
CA LYS A 355 11.85 1.69 -15.01
C LYS A 355 11.63 0.18 -15.08
N MET A 356 12.66 -0.61 -14.79
CA MET A 356 12.57 -2.07 -14.75
C MET A 356 11.56 -2.52 -13.69
N LEU A 357 11.66 -1.97 -12.46
CA LEU A 357 10.74 -2.28 -11.37
C LEU A 357 9.29 -1.93 -11.74
N GLY A 358 9.08 -0.76 -12.35
CA GLY A 358 7.78 -0.36 -12.90
C GLY A 358 7.24 -1.35 -13.94
N THR A 359 8.05 -1.73 -14.95
CA THR A 359 7.64 -2.70 -15.98
C THR A 359 7.26 -4.05 -15.36
N SER A 360 8.11 -4.57 -14.46
CA SER A 360 7.95 -5.91 -13.88
C SER A 360 6.61 -6.06 -13.16
N ILE A 361 6.11 -5.02 -12.49
CA ILE A 361 4.84 -5.07 -11.77
C ILE A 361 3.64 -4.61 -12.61
N HIS A 362 3.80 -3.57 -13.45
CA HIS A 362 2.68 -3.02 -14.23
C HIS A 362 2.22 -3.96 -15.35
N MET A 363 3.04 -4.89 -15.82
CA MET A 363 2.65 -5.88 -16.83
C MET A 363 2.03 -7.15 -16.23
N MET A 364 1.80 -7.20 -14.91
CA MET A 364 1.07 -8.29 -14.23
C MET A 364 -0.46 -8.09 -14.25
N ARG A 365 -1.20 -9.16 -13.93
CA ARG A 365 -2.66 -9.16 -13.76
C ARG A 365 -3.03 -8.55 -12.41
N GLY A 366 -3.90 -7.55 -12.42
CA GLY A 366 -4.31 -6.79 -11.24
C GLY A 366 -4.37 -5.29 -11.52
N THR A 367 -4.68 -4.48 -10.51
CA THR A 367 -4.74 -3.01 -10.59
C THR A 367 -3.46 -2.41 -9.99
N PRO A 368 -2.63 -1.68 -10.77
CA PRO A 368 -1.41 -1.05 -10.25
C PRO A 368 -1.68 0.16 -9.36
N TYR A 369 -0.84 0.32 -8.34
CA TYR A 369 -0.77 1.45 -7.44
C TYR A 369 0.64 2.05 -7.53
N ILE A 370 0.70 3.35 -7.79
CA ILE A 370 1.92 4.15 -7.81
C ILE A 370 1.91 5.00 -6.53
N TYR A 371 2.98 4.95 -5.74
CA TYR A 371 3.11 5.82 -4.58
C TYR A 371 3.80 7.13 -4.94
N GLN A 372 3.46 8.23 -4.27
CA GLN A 372 3.98 9.55 -4.60
C GLN A 372 5.52 9.61 -4.70
N GLY A 373 6.02 9.98 -5.88
CA GLY A 373 7.45 10.08 -6.19
C GLY A 373 8.08 8.83 -6.77
N GLU A 374 7.37 7.69 -6.82
CA GLU A 374 7.82 6.47 -7.50
C GLU A 374 8.01 6.71 -9.01
N GLU A 375 7.14 7.51 -9.62
CA GLU A 375 7.12 7.81 -11.04
C GLU A 375 8.32 8.65 -11.51
N PHE A 376 9.08 9.26 -10.61
CA PHE A 376 10.37 9.88 -10.93
C PHE A 376 11.53 9.32 -10.11
N GLY A 377 11.31 8.18 -9.45
CA GLY A 377 12.33 7.42 -8.76
C GLY A 377 12.86 8.10 -7.49
N MET A 378 12.02 8.72 -6.65
CA MET A 378 12.49 9.15 -5.33
C MET A 378 13.17 7.99 -4.59
N THR A 379 14.23 8.30 -3.84
CA THR A 379 15.06 7.33 -3.11
C THR A 379 14.82 7.43 -1.60
N ASN A 380 15.32 6.47 -0.83
CA ASN A 380 15.45 6.67 0.62
C ASN A 380 16.30 7.94 0.89
N PRO A 381 16.03 8.71 1.95
CA PRO A 381 16.63 10.03 2.15
C PRO A 381 18.06 10.01 2.69
N GLY A 382 18.54 8.85 3.16
CA GLY A 382 19.91 8.72 3.69
C GLY A 382 20.15 9.47 5.01
N PHE A 383 19.12 9.65 5.84
CA PHE A 383 19.25 10.35 7.12
C PHE A 383 20.37 9.77 8.01
N VAL A 384 21.13 10.66 8.65
CA VAL A 384 22.38 10.32 9.36
C VAL A 384 22.29 10.57 10.87
N LYS A 385 21.20 11.13 11.38
CA LYS A 385 20.97 11.33 12.82
C LYS A 385 19.57 10.89 13.20
N ILE A 386 19.40 10.39 14.43
CA ILE A 386 18.08 10.01 14.95
C ILE A 386 17.10 11.20 14.98
N SER A 387 17.61 12.43 15.14
CA SER A 387 16.80 13.66 15.10
C SER A 387 16.18 13.97 13.74
N ASP A 388 16.59 13.30 12.67
CA ASP A 388 16.04 13.47 11.33
C ASP A 388 14.74 12.67 11.14
N TYR A 389 14.55 11.62 11.94
CA TYR A 389 13.37 10.75 11.93
C TYR A 389 12.22 11.32 12.78
N ARG A 390 10.99 10.89 12.48
CA ARG A 390 9.74 11.31 13.13
C ARG A 390 8.89 10.12 13.55
N ASP A 391 8.98 9.01 12.84
CA ASP A 391 8.16 7.82 13.04
C ASP A 391 8.37 7.18 14.41
N VAL A 392 7.26 6.92 15.11
CA VAL A 392 7.29 6.37 16.48
C VAL A 392 7.90 4.97 16.53
N GLU A 393 7.65 4.13 15.51
CA GLU A 393 8.22 2.78 15.43
C GLU A 393 9.75 2.85 15.31
N SER A 394 10.25 3.76 14.46
CA SER A 394 11.67 4.03 14.23
C SER A 394 12.37 4.58 15.48
N LEU A 395 11.71 5.47 16.24
CA LEU A 395 12.25 6.00 17.50
C LEU A 395 12.27 4.91 18.60
N ASN A 396 11.22 4.10 18.69
CA ASN A 396 11.12 3.01 19.66
C ASN A 396 12.17 1.93 19.41
N ILE A 397 12.32 1.46 18.17
CA ILE A 397 13.32 0.44 17.85
C ILE A 397 14.75 0.96 18.06
N PHE A 398 14.99 2.25 17.81
CA PHE A 398 16.28 2.87 18.09
C PHE A 398 16.63 2.76 19.57
N ASN A 399 15.70 3.14 20.45
CA ASN A 399 15.90 3.04 21.89
C ASN A 399 16.08 1.59 22.34
N LEU A 400 15.21 0.67 21.90
CA LEU A 400 15.28 -0.75 22.25
C LEU A 400 16.63 -1.39 21.86
N LYS A 401 17.10 -1.16 20.63
CA LYS A 401 18.39 -1.72 20.16
C LYS A 401 19.58 -1.05 20.86
N LYS A 402 19.48 0.25 21.18
CA LYS A 402 20.51 0.99 21.93
C LYS A 402 20.63 0.49 23.37
N GLU A 403 19.51 0.24 24.03
CA GLU A 403 19.46 -0.40 25.35
C GLU A 403 20.01 -1.83 25.33
N ALA A 404 19.78 -2.56 24.24
CA ALA A 404 20.39 -3.87 24.00
C ALA A 404 21.90 -3.83 23.67
N GLY A 405 22.52 -2.64 23.61
CA GLY A 405 23.96 -2.46 23.46
C GLY A 405 24.47 -2.33 22.01
N MET A 406 23.58 -2.19 21.03
CA MET A 406 23.96 -1.94 19.62
C MET A 406 24.51 -0.52 19.45
N SER A 407 25.48 -0.34 18.54
CA SER A 407 26.05 0.98 18.27
C SER A 407 25.03 1.89 17.57
N GLU A 408 25.12 3.20 17.81
CA GLU A 408 24.23 4.17 17.16
C GLU A 408 24.37 4.15 15.63
N GLU A 409 25.58 3.91 15.11
CA GLU A 409 25.85 3.81 13.68
C GLU A 409 25.15 2.62 13.03
N ASP A 410 25.21 1.44 13.65
CA ASP A 410 24.54 0.22 13.15
C ASP A 410 23.02 0.36 13.18
N ILE A 411 22.47 0.99 14.23
CA ILE A 411 21.03 1.25 14.32
C ILE A 411 20.59 2.21 13.22
N LEU A 412 21.35 3.29 12.99
CA LEU A 412 21.04 4.25 11.92
C LEU A 412 21.14 3.61 10.53
N GLU A 413 22.04 2.65 10.32
CA GLU A 413 22.07 1.85 9.10
C GLU A 413 20.79 1.04 8.91
N ILE A 414 20.31 0.37 9.97
CA ILE A 414 19.03 -0.34 9.92
C ILE A 414 17.90 0.64 9.56
N LEU A 415 17.85 1.83 10.17
CA LEU A 415 16.81 2.83 9.91
C LEU A 415 16.85 3.34 8.45
N ARG A 416 18.04 3.58 7.88
CA ARG A 416 18.21 3.98 6.47
C ARG A 416 17.60 2.97 5.49
N HIS A 417 17.55 1.68 5.87
CA HIS A 417 16.94 0.63 5.06
C HIS A 417 15.47 0.37 5.40
N LYS A 418 15.04 0.51 6.66
CA LYS A 418 13.78 -0.08 7.16
C LYS A 418 12.79 0.92 7.75
N SER A 419 13.20 2.15 8.04
CA SER A 419 12.29 3.15 8.60
C SER A 419 11.13 3.47 7.64
N ARG A 420 9.93 3.65 8.20
CA ARG A 420 8.76 4.13 7.45
C ARG A 420 8.95 5.55 6.94
N ASP A 421 9.78 6.36 7.61
CA ASP A 421 10.05 7.74 7.20
C ASP A 421 10.74 7.84 5.83
N ASN A 422 11.37 6.76 5.37
CA ASN A 422 12.07 6.71 4.09
C ASN A 422 11.16 7.05 2.90
N SER A 423 9.87 6.75 2.99
CA SER A 423 8.87 7.10 1.97
C SER A 423 7.95 8.25 2.38
N ARG A 424 8.17 8.88 3.54
CA ARG A 424 7.35 10.00 4.05
C ARG A 424 8.01 11.36 3.87
N THR A 425 9.21 11.43 3.33
CA THR A 425 9.83 12.72 2.98
C THR A 425 8.99 13.48 1.95
N PRO A 426 9.05 14.83 1.95
CA PRO A 426 8.33 15.66 0.99
C PRO A 426 8.57 15.25 -0.46
N VAL A 427 7.50 15.26 -1.27
CA VAL A 427 7.59 15.07 -2.72
C VAL A 427 8.46 16.16 -3.32
N GLN A 428 9.40 15.75 -4.17
CA GLN A 428 10.38 16.64 -4.78
C GLN A 428 9.84 17.22 -6.09
N TRP A 429 9.22 18.41 -6.04
CA TRP A 429 8.57 19.02 -7.20
C TRP A 429 9.56 19.70 -8.17
N ASN A 430 10.54 20.42 -7.64
CA ASN A 430 11.53 21.16 -8.44
C ASN A 430 12.87 21.29 -7.68
N SER A 431 13.81 22.06 -8.24
CA SER A 431 15.13 22.30 -7.62
C SER A 431 15.17 23.52 -6.68
N GLU A 432 14.03 24.12 -6.34
CA GLU A 432 13.96 25.25 -5.40
C GLU A 432 14.13 24.77 -3.95
N GLU A 433 14.16 25.72 -3.00
CA GLU A 433 14.23 25.40 -1.57
C GLU A 433 13.14 24.39 -1.17
N ASN A 434 13.53 23.41 -0.33
CA ASN A 434 12.68 22.28 0.06
C ASN A 434 12.02 21.55 -1.13
N ALA A 435 12.69 21.51 -2.28
CA ALA A 435 12.21 20.92 -3.52
C ALA A 435 10.86 21.49 -4.03
N GLY A 436 10.53 22.73 -3.65
CA GLY A 436 9.26 23.36 -4.01
C GLY A 436 8.04 22.77 -3.28
N PHE A 437 8.25 21.93 -2.26
CA PHE A 437 7.16 21.37 -1.44
C PHE A 437 6.52 22.43 -0.54
N THR A 438 7.33 23.25 0.13
CA THR A 438 6.88 24.28 1.08
C THR A 438 7.78 25.52 1.00
N LYS A 439 7.21 26.68 1.35
CA LYS A 439 7.98 27.91 1.60
C LYS A 439 8.45 28.05 3.05
N GLY A 440 7.96 27.20 3.96
CA GLY A 440 8.34 27.15 5.36
C GLY A 440 9.44 26.12 5.63
N THR A 441 9.41 25.52 6.82
CA THR A 441 10.28 24.40 7.18
C THR A 441 9.45 23.11 7.14
N PRO A 442 9.80 22.11 6.32
CA PRO A 442 9.02 20.90 6.22
C PRO A 442 9.03 20.12 7.54
N TRP A 443 7.91 19.45 7.84
CA TRP A 443 7.73 18.68 9.08
C TRP A 443 8.77 17.55 9.26
N ILE A 444 9.29 17.04 8.14
CA ILE A 444 10.43 16.12 8.04
C ILE A 444 11.37 16.59 6.91
N GLY A 445 12.66 16.33 7.03
CA GLY A 445 13.67 16.78 6.05
C GLY A 445 13.41 16.26 4.64
N VAL A 446 13.76 17.07 3.63
CA VAL A 446 13.79 16.65 2.22
C VAL A 446 15.08 15.88 1.95
N ALA A 447 15.05 14.86 1.09
CA ALA A 447 16.27 14.17 0.67
C ALA A 447 17.17 15.12 -0.12
N GLU A 448 18.49 15.08 0.12
CA GLU A 448 19.43 16.06 -0.45
C GLU A 448 19.53 16.02 -1.98
N ASN A 449 19.11 14.90 -2.60
CA ASN A 449 19.17 14.67 -4.04
C ASN A 449 18.08 15.38 -4.86
N TYR A 450 17.20 16.19 -4.23
CA TYR A 450 16.09 16.86 -4.92
C TYR A 450 16.51 17.78 -6.07
N LYS A 451 17.76 18.25 -6.08
CA LYS A 451 18.30 19.05 -7.17
C LYS A 451 18.44 18.27 -8.48
N GLU A 452 18.59 16.95 -8.39
CA GLU A 452 18.75 16.04 -9.52
C GLU A 452 17.45 15.23 -9.75
N ILE A 453 16.84 14.74 -8.69
CA ILE A 453 15.63 13.92 -8.72
C ILE A 453 14.43 14.79 -8.32
N ASN A 454 13.68 15.29 -9.29
CA ASN A 454 12.43 16.00 -9.03
C ASN A 454 11.49 15.92 -10.24
N ALA A 455 10.21 16.24 -10.01
CA ALA A 455 9.17 16.17 -11.03
C ALA A 455 9.45 17.09 -12.23
N GLU A 456 9.92 18.34 -12.02
CA GLU A 456 10.26 19.27 -13.10
C GLU A 456 11.36 18.73 -14.02
N THR A 457 12.46 18.21 -13.44
CA THR A 457 13.54 17.55 -14.20
C THR A 457 12.98 16.35 -14.98
N ALA A 458 12.17 15.50 -14.33
CA ALA A 458 11.59 14.31 -14.98
C ALA A 458 10.63 14.67 -16.12
N LEU A 459 9.87 15.75 -16.01
CA LEU A 459 8.96 16.19 -17.08
C LEU A 459 9.72 16.77 -18.29
N ASN A 460 10.91 17.33 -18.08
CA ASN A 460 11.75 17.90 -19.13
C ASN A 460 12.59 16.84 -19.88
N ASP A 461 12.81 15.67 -19.30
CA ASP A 461 13.51 14.55 -19.93
C ASP A 461 12.52 13.51 -20.47
N LYS A 462 12.50 13.27 -21.79
CA LYS A 462 11.62 12.27 -22.42
C LYS A 462 12.04 10.83 -22.17
N ASP A 463 13.29 10.58 -21.75
CA ASP A 463 13.74 9.27 -21.23
C ASP A 463 13.66 9.21 -19.69
N SER A 464 12.84 10.05 -19.05
CA SER A 464 12.67 9.95 -17.60
C SER A 464 11.86 8.72 -17.17
N VAL A 465 11.94 8.41 -15.87
CA VAL A 465 11.08 7.41 -15.24
C VAL A 465 9.60 7.82 -15.41
N PHE A 466 9.29 9.11 -15.40
CA PHE A 466 7.91 9.63 -15.48
C PHE A 466 7.23 9.21 -16.79
N TYR A 467 7.90 9.42 -17.93
CA TYR A 467 7.32 9.03 -19.22
C TYR A 467 7.25 7.52 -19.41
N HIS A 468 8.11 6.76 -18.72
CA HIS A 468 7.99 5.30 -18.69
C HIS A 468 6.74 4.85 -17.94
N TYR A 469 6.46 5.40 -16.75
CA TYR A 469 5.21 5.13 -16.01
C TYR A 469 3.98 5.60 -16.78
N LYS A 470 4.01 6.79 -17.39
CA LYS A 470 2.95 7.25 -18.29
C LYS A 470 2.69 6.24 -19.40
N LYS A 471 3.76 5.70 -20.02
CA LYS A 471 3.62 4.68 -21.06
C LYS A 471 3.04 3.38 -20.52
N LEU A 472 3.45 2.91 -19.34
CA LEU A 472 2.87 1.72 -18.70
C LEU A 472 1.36 1.87 -18.46
N ILE A 473 0.93 3.06 -18.01
CA ILE A 473 -0.49 3.39 -17.81
C ILE A 473 -1.26 3.38 -19.13
N GLU A 474 -0.72 4.04 -20.17
CA GLU A 474 -1.31 4.04 -21.52
C GLU A 474 -1.43 2.62 -22.09
N LEU A 475 -0.41 1.79 -21.93
CA LEU A 475 -0.40 0.41 -22.44
C LEU A 475 -1.52 -0.41 -21.80
N ARG A 476 -1.68 -0.36 -20.48
CA ARG A 476 -2.76 -1.06 -19.76
C ARG A 476 -4.15 -0.70 -20.28
N LYS A 477 -4.35 0.55 -20.67
CA LYS A 477 -5.62 1.03 -21.24
C LYS A 477 -5.85 0.54 -22.66
N ASN A 478 -4.79 0.31 -23.43
CA ASN A 478 -4.85 -0.02 -24.86
C ASN A 478 -4.75 -1.52 -25.18
N TYR A 479 -4.13 -2.33 -24.31
CA TYR A 479 -3.87 -3.75 -24.55
C TYR A 479 -4.61 -4.63 -23.53
N ASP A 480 -5.66 -5.30 -23.99
CA ASP A 480 -6.53 -6.12 -23.15
C ASP A 480 -5.78 -7.29 -22.48
N VAL A 481 -4.76 -7.84 -23.16
CA VAL A 481 -3.89 -8.90 -22.63
C VAL A 481 -3.17 -8.50 -21.33
N ILE A 482 -2.93 -7.21 -21.07
CA ILE A 482 -2.35 -6.75 -19.78
C ILE A 482 -3.34 -6.95 -18.63
N THR A 483 -4.63 -6.72 -18.89
CA THR A 483 -5.66 -6.83 -17.84
C THR A 483 -6.16 -8.26 -17.71
N HIS A 484 -6.35 -8.95 -18.83
CA HIS A 484 -7.10 -10.20 -18.92
C HIS A 484 -6.29 -11.43 -19.28
N GLY A 485 -5.08 -11.27 -19.79
CA GLY A 485 -4.23 -12.41 -20.10
C GLY A 485 -3.90 -13.20 -18.83
N ASP A 486 -3.74 -14.50 -18.95
CA ASP A 486 -3.24 -15.31 -17.83
C ASP A 486 -1.81 -14.91 -17.47
N PHE A 487 -1.26 -15.46 -16.39
CA PHE A 487 0.15 -15.29 -16.04
C PHE A 487 0.90 -16.63 -16.12
N GLN A 488 2.01 -16.65 -16.85
CA GLN A 488 2.92 -17.79 -16.92
C GLN A 488 4.35 -17.35 -16.59
N LEU A 489 4.87 -17.79 -15.45
CA LEU A 489 6.29 -17.65 -15.13
C LEU A 489 7.13 -18.46 -16.11
N ILE A 490 8.21 -17.88 -16.62
CA ILE A 490 9.22 -18.58 -17.42
C ILE A 490 10.62 -18.32 -16.85
N SER A 491 11.54 -19.25 -17.08
CA SER A 491 12.89 -19.18 -16.52
C SER A 491 12.88 -18.95 -15.00
N GLY A 492 11.96 -19.64 -14.29
CA GLY A 492 11.67 -19.41 -12.88
C GLY A 492 12.87 -19.54 -11.94
N GLU A 493 13.87 -20.36 -12.30
CA GLU A 493 15.11 -20.56 -11.53
C GLU A 493 16.26 -19.62 -11.93
N HIS A 494 16.05 -18.70 -12.89
CA HIS A 494 17.14 -17.84 -13.36
C HIS A 494 17.57 -16.87 -12.26
N PRO A 495 18.87 -16.81 -11.88
CA PRO A 495 19.31 -16.07 -10.69
C PRO A 495 19.23 -14.55 -10.83
N GLU A 496 19.06 -14.04 -12.06
CA GLU A 496 19.15 -12.60 -12.35
C GLU A 496 17.96 -12.04 -13.15
N ILE A 497 17.14 -12.92 -13.74
CA ILE A 497 16.11 -12.53 -14.70
C ILE A 497 14.77 -12.96 -14.14
N PHE A 498 13.84 -12.02 -14.13
CA PHE A 498 12.44 -12.30 -13.94
C PHE A 498 11.74 -12.13 -15.29
N ALA A 499 11.23 -13.24 -15.82
CA ALA A 499 10.57 -13.25 -17.10
C ALA A 499 9.24 -13.99 -17.00
N TYR A 500 8.22 -13.47 -17.67
CA TYR A 500 6.90 -14.09 -17.68
C TYR A 500 6.15 -13.74 -18.96
N ILE A 501 5.09 -14.49 -19.20
CA ILE A 501 4.20 -14.33 -20.32
C ILE A 501 2.81 -13.98 -19.82
N ARG A 502 2.16 -13.05 -20.53
CA ARG A 502 0.72 -12.83 -20.42
C ARG A 502 0.06 -13.42 -21.65
N ASN A 503 -0.74 -14.48 -21.51
CA ASN A 503 -1.35 -15.15 -22.65
C ASN A 503 -2.81 -14.75 -22.86
N SER A 504 -3.16 -14.47 -24.11
CA SER A 504 -4.53 -14.38 -24.61
C SER A 504 -4.67 -15.30 -25.84
N GLU A 505 -5.86 -15.38 -26.44
CA GLU A 505 -6.15 -16.31 -27.53
C GLU A 505 -5.24 -16.10 -28.76
N ASN A 506 -5.02 -14.84 -29.16
CA ASN A 506 -4.24 -14.49 -30.36
C ASN A 506 -3.09 -13.50 -30.09
N GLU A 507 -2.85 -13.18 -28.82
CA GLU A 507 -1.83 -12.20 -28.38
C GLU A 507 -1.09 -12.73 -27.16
N LYS A 508 0.22 -12.47 -27.10
CA LYS A 508 1.02 -12.68 -25.89
C LYS A 508 1.87 -11.45 -25.59
N LEU A 509 2.11 -11.18 -24.31
CA LEU A 509 3.19 -10.28 -23.89
C LEU A 509 4.30 -11.11 -23.27
N LEU A 510 5.50 -10.99 -23.80
CA LEU A 510 6.71 -11.53 -23.19
C LEU A 510 7.42 -10.39 -22.46
N VAL A 511 7.47 -10.47 -21.13
CA VAL A 511 8.12 -9.50 -20.25
C VAL A 511 9.41 -10.11 -19.76
N ILE A 512 10.52 -9.39 -19.91
CA ILE A 512 11.85 -9.84 -19.49
C ILE A 512 12.54 -8.71 -18.77
N SER A 513 12.89 -8.91 -17.49
CA SER A 513 13.55 -7.92 -16.65
C SER A 513 14.79 -8.52 -16.00
N ASN A 514 15.94 -7.91 -16.22
CA ASN A 514 17.17 -8.15 -15.46
C ASN A 514 17.11 -7.35 -14.15
N TYR A 515 17.25 -8.03 -13.01
CA TYR A 515 17.16 -7.40 -11.69
C TYR A 515 18.50 -6.92 -11.13
N TYR A 516 19.60 -7.10 -11.86
CA TYR A 516 20.94 -6.83 -11.35
C TYR A 516 21.79 -5.98 -12.29
N GLY A 517 22.83 -5.37 -11.71
CA GLY A 517 23.75 -4.44 -12.38
C GLY A 517 24.78 -5.08 -13.32
N LYS A 518 24.53 -6.28 -13.86
CA LYS A 518 25.43 -7.05 -14.74
C LYS A 518 24.70 -7.58 -15.97
N GLU A 519 25.45 -7.96 -17.00
CA GLU A 519 24.88 -8.60 -18.18
C GLU A 519 24.40 -10.02 -17.87
N SER A 520 23.25 -10.41 -18.44
CA SER A 520 22.61 -11.71 -18.20
C SER A 520 22.06 -12.28 -19.50
N SER A 521 22.31 -13.56 -19.77
CA SER A 521 21.79 -14.22 -20.98
C SER A 521 20.39 -14.79 -20.74
N PHE A 522 19.46 -14.45 -21.63
CA PHE A 522 18.11 -15.01 -21.68
C PHE A 522 17.97 -15.93 -22.88
N VAL A 523 17.38 -17.10 -22.65
CA VAL A 523 16.91 -18.02 -23.70
C VAL A 523 15.45 -18.33 -23.39
N LEU A 524 14.58 -18.17 -24.37
CA LEU A 524 13.17 -18.51 -24.26
C LEU A 524 13.03 -20.03 -24.12
N PRO A 525 12.33 -20.54 -23.09
CA PRO A 525 12.11 -21.98 -22.95
C PRO A 525 11.39 -22.59 -24.16
N GLU A 526 11.80 -23.80 -24.57
CA GLU A 526 11.28 -24.48 -25.77
C GLU A 526 9.79 -24.86 -25.67
N ASP A 527 9.24 -24.95 -24.47
CA ASP A 527 7.84 -25.25 -24.20
C ASP A 527 6.90 -24.04 -24.39
N VAL A 528 7.46 -22.85 -24.63
CA VAL A 528 6.70 -21.64 -24.95
C VAL A 528 6.42 -21.58 -26.46
N ASP A 529 5.17 -21.84 -26.85
CA ASP A 529 4.74 -21.75 -28.26
C ASP A 529 4.63 -20.29 -28.75
N VAL A 530 5.58 -19.89 -29.59
CA VAL A 530 5.65 -18.56 -30.22
C VAL A 530 5.95 -18.62 -31.72
N ASP A 531 5.96 -19.80 -32.35
CA ASP A 531 6.48 -19.97 -33.72
C ASP A 531 5.63 -19.28 -34.80
N GLU A 532 4.33 -19.21 -34.57
CA GLU A 532 3.38 -18.52 -35.45
C GLU A 532 3.23 -17.02 -35.13
N TYR A 533 3.88 -16.53 -34.07
CA TYR A 533 3.72 -15.15 -33.63
C TYR A 533 4.76 -14.22 -34.25
N LYS A 534 4.32 -13.02 -34.61
CA LYS A 534 5.21 -11.89 -34.95
C LYS A 534 5.46 -11.05 -33.71
N SER A 535 6.72 -10.71 -33.47
CA SER A 535 7.12 -9.89 -32.32
C SER A 535 7.32 -8.43 -32.70
N GLU A 536 6.86 -7.53 -31.84
CA GLU A 536 7.26 -6.13 -31.81
C GLU A 536 7.69 -5.73 -30.39
N VAL A 537 8.69 -4.85 -30.26
CA VAL A 537 9.03 -4.27 -28.96
C VAL A 537 7.94 -3.27 -28.59
N LEU A 538 7.22 -3.55 -27.52
CA LEU A 538 6.14 -2.71 -27.01
C LEU A 538 6.65 -1.62 -26.06
N LEU A 539 7.63 -1.97 -25.23
CA LEU A 539 8.29 -1.07 -24.28
C LEU A 539 9.70 -1.57 -23.97
N SER A 540 10.66 -0.65 -23.83
CA SER A 540 12.00 -0.93 -23.31
C SER A 540 12.50 0.25 -22.50
N ASN A 541 13.31 -0.01 -21.47
CA ASN A 541 13.98 1.04 -20.70
C ASN A 541 15.35 1.46 -21.28
N TYR A 542 15.75 0.87 -22.41
CA TYR A 542 16.89 1.28 -23.22
C TYR A 542 16.43 1.72 -24.62
N GLU A 543 17.19 2.60 -25.27
CA GLU A 543 16.87 3.14 -26.60
C GLU A 543 16.67 2.05 -27.67
N THR A 544 17.44 0.97 -27.56
CA THR A 544 17.38 -0.18 -28.47
C THR A 544 17.44 -1.45 -27.65
N SER A 545 16.54 -2.40 -27.91
CA SER A 545 16.60 -3.78 -27.40
C SER A 545 16.65 -4.75 -28.57
N SER A 546 17.10 -5.97 -28.32
CA SER A 546 17.20 -7.01 -29.35
C SER A 546 15.86 -7.22 -30.05
N SER A 547 15.85 -7.44 -31.36
CA SER A 547 14.67 -7.97 -32.06
C SER A 547 14.58 -9.50 -31.95
N HIS A 548 15.67 -10.16 -31.55
CA HIS A 548 15.76 -11.60 -31.33
C HIS A 548 15.27 -11.95 -29.92
N PHE A 549 13.96 -11.91 -29.69
CA PHE A 549 13.36 -12.15 -28.38
C PHE A 549 13.51 -13.59 -27.85
N LYS A 550 13.87 -14.55 -28.72
CA LYS A 550 14.09 -15.96 -28.34
C LYS A 550 15.43 -16.20 -27.64
N GLU A 551 16.44 -15.38 -27.93
CA GLU A 551 17.77 -15.47 -27.32
C GLU A 551 18.44 -14.09 -27.34
N MET A 552 18.80 -13.57 -26.16
CA MET A 552 19.41 -12.25 -26.04
C MET A 552 20.28 -12.11 -24.79
N THR A 553 21.27 -11.23 -24.84
CA THR A 553 21.99 -10.75 -23.66
C THR A 553 21.37 -9.44 -23.19
N LEU A 554 20.82 -9.44 -21.98
CA LEU A 554 20.28 -8.26 -21.31
C LEU A 554 21.41 -7.46 -20.66
N ARG A 555 21.37 -6.15 -20.82
CA ARG A 555 22.25 -5.22 -20.10
C ARG A 555 21.84 -5.11 -18.62
N PRO A 556 22.71 -4.53 -17.76
CA PRO A 556 22.38 -4.18 -16.38
C PRO A 556 21.00 -3.53 -16.25
N TYR A 557 20.10 -4.10 -15.46
CA TYR A 557 18.73 -3.58 -15.27
C TYR A 557 17.88 -3.44 -16.55
N GLU A 558 18.24 -4.07 -17.66
CA GLU A 558 17.43 -4.02 -18.88
C GLU A 558 16.07 -4.69 -18.68
N SER A 559 15.02 -4.00 -19.11
CA SER A 559 13.65 -4.48 -19.10
C SER A 559 13.01 -4.21 -20.45
N VAL A 560 12.45 -5.25 -21.05
CA VAL A 560 11.81 -5.21 -22.36
C VAL A 560 10.51 -5.99 -22.34
N VAL A 561 9.49 -5.44 -23.01
CA VAL A 561 8.20 -6.07 -23.25
C VAL A 561 8.05 -6.28 -24.75
N TYR A 562 7.91 -7.52 -25.19
CA TYR A 562 7.55 -7.86 -26.56
C TYR A 562 6.06 -8.14 -26.65
N HIS A 563 5.39 -7.57 -27.63
CA HIS A 563 4.05 -7.96 -28.03
C HIS A 563 4.15 -8.96 -29.18
N LEU A 564 3.64 -10.16 -28.94
CA LEU A 564 3.58 -11.25 -29.89
C LEU A 564 2.14 -11.35 -30.42
N LYS A 565 1.95 -11.23 -31.74
CA LYS A 565 0.63 -11.31 -32.40
C LYS A 565 0.56 -12.41 -33.46
N LYS A 566 -0.57 -13.10 -33.51
CA LYS A 566 -0.93 -14.03 -34.60
C LYS A 566 -1.69 -13.34 -35.73
#